data_AF-A0A525CDJ3-F1
#
_entry.id   AF-A0A525CDJ3-F1
#
_cell.length_a   1.000
_cell.length_b   1.000
_cell.length_c   1.000
_cell.angle_alpha   90.00
_cell.angle_beta   90.00
_cell.angle_gamma   90.00
#
_symmetry.space_group_name_H-M   'P 1'
#
loop_
_entity.id
_entity.type
_entity.pdbx_description
1 polymer ?
#
loop_
_entity_poly.entity_id
_entity_poly.type
_entity_poly.pdbx_seq_one_letter_code
_entity_poly.pdbx_strand_id
1 'polypeptide(L)'
;MAKHATPMLDQLESGPWPSFVSDVKLEAEARAKNEKGLDYQIPVECPDDLLGVMELSFKDKETHWKHGGIVGVFGYGGGVIGRYCDQPEMFPGVAHFHTVRVNQPAGKYYSSEYMNQLLDIWELRGSGLTNMHGSTGDMVWLGTTTPQLEEIFFDLTHKLNTDLGGSGGNLRTPSDCLGQSRCEFACFDTQHLCHTLTNEYQDELHRPAFPYKFKFKFDGCPNGCVAAIARSDFAVIGTWKDDIKIDQEKVKA
;
A
#
# COMPACT_ATOMS: atom_id res chain seq x y z
N MET A 1 -28.75 3.49 -8.91
CA MET A 1 -28.08 3.77 -10.21
C MET A 1 -26.74 4.38 -9.89
N ALA A 2 -25.67 4.01 -10.59
CA ALA A 2 -24.34 4.58 -10.37
C ALA A 2 -24.37 6.10 -10.58
N LYS A 3 -23.54 6.84 -9.82
CA LYS A 3 -23.53 8.32 -9.85
C LYS A 3 -23.12 8.88 -11.23
N HIS A 4 -22.18 8.21 -11.90
CA HIS A 4 -21.63 8.60 -13.21
C HIS A 4 -21.82 7.49 -14.24
N ALA A 5 -21.92 7.86 -15.52
CA ALA A 5 -21.83 6.90 -16.62
C ALA A 5 -20.36 6.59 -16.92
N THR A 6 -19.99 5.31 -17.00
CA THR A 6 -18.60 4.85 -17.16
C THR A 6 -18.41 3.91 -18.35
N PRO A 7 -18.87 4.26 -19.57
CA PRO A 7 -18.96 3.32 -20.68
C PRO A 7 -17.61 2.72 -21.12
N MET A 8 -16.48 3.41 -20.95
CA MET A 8 -15.16 2.86 -21.26
C MET A 8 -14.69 1.92 -20.15
N LEU A 9 -14.83 2.31 -18.88
CA LEU A 9 -14.49 1.44 -17.75
C LEU A 9 -15.35 0.18 -17.70
N ASP A 10 -16.63 0.26 -18.09
CA ASP A 10 -17.55 -0.88 -18.15
C ASP A 10 -17.02 -2.01 -19.06
N GLN A 11 -16.23 -1.68 -20.09
CA GLN A 11 -15.60 -2.69 -20.94
C GLN A 11 -14.55 -3.53 -20.20
N LEU A 12 -13.95 -2.99 -19.13
CA LEU A 12 -12.93 -3.64 -18.31
C LEU A 12 -13.52 -4.60 -17.27
N GLU A 13 -14.84 -4.71 -17.16
CA GLU A 13 -15.50 -5.73 -16.33
C GLU A 13 -15.57 -7.09 -17.02
N SER A 14 -15.38 -7.10 -18.34
CA SER A 14 -15.40 -8.33 -19.14
C SER A 14 -14.07 -9.08 -19.10
N GLY A 15 -14.10 -10.36 -19.44
CA GLY A 15 -12.92 -11.22 -19.48
C GLY A 15 -12.66 -11.99 -18.18
N PRO A 16 -11.64 -12.87 -18.15
CA PRO A 16 -11.43 -13.80 -17.05
C PRO A 16 -10.58 -13.25 -15.89
N TRP A 17 -9.88 -12.13 -16.08
CA TRP A 17 -9.02 -11.55 -15.04
C TRP A 17 -9.87 -10.74 -14.05
N PRO A 18 -9.61 -10.80 -12.72
CA PRO A 18 -10.38 -10.03 -11.74
C PRO A 18 -10.34 -8.54 -12.06
N SER A 19 -11.52 -7.97 -12.32
CA SER A 19 -11.66 -6.58 -12.72
C SER A 19 -11.62 -5.66 -11.51
N PHE A 20 -10.69 -4.71 -11.51
CA PHE A 20 -10.67 -3.64 -10.52
C PHE A 20 -11.92 -2.73 -10.64
N VAL A 21 -12.53 -2.62 -11.83
CA VAL A 21 -13.73 -1.79 -12.02
C VAL A 21 -14.90 -2.43 -11.28
N SER A 22 -15.11 -3.74 -11.44
CA SER A 22 -16.16 -4.46 -10.71
C SER A 22 -15.95 -4.40 -9.21
N ASP A 23 -14.70 -4.50 -8.72
CA ASP A 23 -14.39 -4.40 -7.29
C ASP A 23 -14.68 -3.00 -6.71
N VAL A 24 -14.29 -1.93 -7.40
CA VAL A 24 -14.60 -0.55 -6.97
C VAL A 24 -16.11 -0.27 -7.03
N LYS A 25 -16.83 -0.83 -8.01
CA LYS A 25 -18.30 -0.73 -8.08
C LYS A 25 -18.98 -1.47 -6.92
N LEU A 26 -18.45 -2.62 -6.50
CA LEU A 26 -18.94 -3.35 -5.33
C LEU A 26 -18.75 -2.53 -4.05
N GLU A 27 -17.60 -1.90 -3.87
CA GLU A 27 -17.37 -1.01 -2.72
C GLU A 27 -18.30 0.21 -2.74
N ALA A 28 -18.48 0.85 -3.91
CA ALA A 28 -19.45 1.95 -4.07
C ALA A 28 -20.88 1.51 -3.67
N GLU A 29 -21.32 0.32 -4.11
CA GLU A 29 -22.62 -0.23 -3.74
C GLU A 29 -22.72 -0.56 -2.25
N ALA A 30 -21.68 -1.15 -1.66
CA ALA A 30 -21.63 -1.48 -0.24
C ALA A 30 -21.74 -0.22 0.63
N ARG A 31 -21.00 0.84 0.28
CA ARG A 31 -21.06 2.13 0.98
C ARG A 31 -22.42 2.81 0.83
N ALA A 32 -23.03 2.75 -0.34
CA ALA A 32 -24.38 3.28 -0.57
C ALA A 32 -25.45 2.54 0.24
N LYS A 33 -25.33 1.22 0.39
CA LYS A 33 -26.23 0.42 1.26
C LYS A 33 -26.00 0.70 2.73
N ASN A 34 -24.73 0.91 3.12
CA ASN A 34 -24.30 1.16 4.49
C ASN A 34 -24.93 0.19 5.50
N GLU A 35 -24.85 -1.12 5.23
CA GLU A 35 -25.51 -2.15 6.07
C GLU A 35 -25.03 -2.12 7.53
N LYS A 36 -23.79 -1.67 7.76
CA LYS A 36 -23.20 -1.50 9.10
C LYS A 36 -23.63 -0.21 9.80
N GLY A 37 -24.35 0.70 9.12
CA GLY A 37 -24.81 1.96 9.69
C GLY A 37 -23.68 2.90 10.11
N LEU A 38 -22.56 2.89 9.38
CA LEU A 38 -21.39 3.71 9.68
C LEU A 38 -21.69 5.18 9.39
N ASP A 39 -21.22 6.05 10.27
CA ASP A 39 -21.13 7.49 9.99
C ASP A 39 -19.82 7.75 9.24
N TYR A 40 -19.84 7.56 7.92
CA TYR A 40 -18.63 7.71 7.10
C TYR A 40 -18.00 9.10 7.26
N GLN A 41 -16.70 9.13 7.53
CA GLN A 41 -15.98 10.37 7.83
C GLN A 41 -15.44 11.08 6.57
N ILE A 42 -15.64 10.48 5.40
CA ILE A 42 -15.43 11.08 4.09
C ILE A 42 -16.69 10.83 3.23
N PRO A 43 -16.88 11.51 2.08
CA PRO A 43 -18.04 11.31 1.22
C PRO A 43 -18.29 9.82 0.94
N VAL A 44 -19.55 9.40 1.07
CA VAL A 44 -19.97 8.01 0.86
C VAL A 44 -19.64 7.58 -0.58
N GLU A 45 -19.86 8.51 -1.51
CA GLU A 45 -19.71 8.42 -2.96
C GLU A 45 -18.25 8.64 -3.41
N CYS A 46 -17.27 8.59 -2.50
CA CYS A 46 -15.86 8.72 -2.83
C CYS A 46 -15.41 7.70 -3.91
N PRO A 47 -15.76 6.40 -3.82
CA PRO A 47 -15.48 5.44 -4.90
C PRO A 47 -16.21 5.73 -6.21
N ASP A 48 -17.46 6.22 -6.16
CA ASP A 48 -18.20 6.62 -7.36
C ASP A 48 -17.49 7.75 -8.11
N ASP A 49 -17.06 8.78 -7.38
CA ASP A 49 -16.35 9.92 -7.96
C ASP A 49 -14.96 9.54 -8.46
N LEU A 50 -14.31 8.54 -7.85
CA LEU A 50 -13.08 7.95 -8.39
C LEU A 50 -13.32 7.30 -9.77
N LEU A 51 -14.40 6.52 -9.91
CA LEU A 51 -14.77 5.93 -11.21
C LEU A 51 -15.12 7.03 -12.23
N GLY A 52 -15.84 8.07 -11.81
CA GLY A 52 -16.19 9.21 -12.66
C GLY A 52 -14.98 9.96 -13.20
N VAL A 53 -14.03 10.32 -12.32
CA VAL A 53 -12.80 11.02 -12.76
C VAL A 53 -11.90 10.10 -13.59
N MET A 54 -11.89 8.80 -13.31
CA MET A 54 -11.12 7.84 -14.08
C MET A 54 -11.70 7.64 -15.49
N GLU A 55 -13.03 7.58 -15.64
CA GLU A 55 -13.68 7.56 -16.95
C GLU A 55 -13.33 8.81 -17.75
N LEU A 56 -13.34 9.99 -17.11
CA LEU A 56 -12.92 11.23 -17.76
C LEU A 56 -11.45 11.13 -18.23
N SER A 57 -10.56 10.61 -17.39
CA SER A 57 -9.17 10.35 -17.77
C SER A 57 -9.03 9.34 -18.93
N PHE A 58 -9.90 8.34 -19.04
CA PHE A 58 -9.91 7.42 -20.19
C PHE A 58 -10.30 8.12 -21.49
N LYS A 59 -11.28 9.03 -21.42
CA LYS A 59 -11.74 9.83 -22.55
C LYS A 59 -10.68 10.81 -23.02
N ASP A 60 -10.10 11.57 -22.09
CA ASP A 60 -9.19 12.67 -22.40
C ASP A 60 -7.74 12.18 -22.58
N LYS A 61 -7.43 10.98 -22.06
CA LYS A 61 -6.08 10.38 -22.05
C LYS A 61 -5.07 11.21 -21.27
N GLU A 62 -5.55 11.94 -20.27
CA GLU A 62 -4.79 12.81 -19.40
C GLU A 62 -5.16 12.56 -17.93
N THR A 63 -4.23 12.89 -17.02
CA THR A 63 -4.45 12.73 -15.58
C THR A 63 -5.24 13.90 -15.03
N HIS A 64 -6.30 13.62 -14.27
CA HIS A 64 -7.14 14.64 -13.61
C HIS A 64 -6.78 14.85 -12.14
N TRP A 65 -5.47 14.83 -11.87
CA TRP A 65 -4.92 15.06 -10.55
C TRP A 65 -3.94 16.22 -10.59
N LYS A 66 -4.13 17.20 -9.69
CA LYS A 66 -3.23 18.35 -9.55
C LYS A 66 -1.81 17.91 -9.17
N HIS A 67 -0.86 18.80 -9.45
CA HIS A 67 0.55 18.61 -9.08
C HIS A 67 0.72 18.58 -7.55
N GLY A 68 1.42 17.55 -7.06
CA GLY A 68 1.81 17.43 -5.65
C GLY A 68 0.67 17.42 -4.64
N GLY A 69 1.03 17.77 -3.41
CA GLY A 69 0.15 17.85 -2.24
C GLY A 69 0.95 17.58 -0.97
N ILE A 70 1.04 18.57 -0.08
CA ILE A 70 1.78 18.46 1.19
C ILE A 70 0.77 18.35 2.32
N VAL A 71 0.69 17.15 2.88
CA VAL A 71 -0.16 16.78 4.02
C VAL A 71 0.58 15.68 4.78
N GLY A 72 0.25 15.48 6.05
CA GLY A 72 0.90 14.48 6.89
C GLY A 72 0.30 14.48 8.28
N VAL A 73 1.04 13.89 9.22
CA VAL A 73 0.70 13.83 10.64
C VAL A 73 1.83 14.46 11.46
N PHE A 74 1.51 15.04 12.60
CA PHE A 74 2.49 15.69 13.46
C PHE A 74 3.55 14.70 13.94
N GLY A 75 4.79 15.18 14.00
CA GLY A 75 5.96 14.40 14.39
C GLY A 75 6.66 13.69 13.23
N TYR A 76 5.98 13.45 12.10
CA TYR A 76 6.53 12.80 10.90
C TYR A 76 6.58 13.74 9.69
N GLY A 77 7.65 13.62 8.90
CA GLY A 77 7.85 14.38 7.66
C GLY A 77 7.43 13.61 6.40
N GLY A 78 6.80 12.46 6.55
CA GLY A 78 6.38 11.56 5.47
C GLY A 78 5.33 10.55 5.91
N GLY A 79 4.96 9.64 5.00
CA GLY A 79 3.98 8.56 5.22
C GLY A 79 2.64 8.79 4.52
N VAL A 80 2.31 10.04 4.17
CA VAL A 80 1.09 10.39 3.43
C VAL A 80 1.45 11.07 2.11
N ILE A 81 0.80 10.66 1.02
CA ILE A 81 0.92 11.30 -0.29
C ILE A 81 -0.33 12.13 -0.54
N GLY A 82 -0.19 13.45 -0.43
CA GLY A 82 -1.27 14.40 -0.74
C GLY A 82 -1.61 14.36 -2.23
N ARG A 83 -2.91 14.40 -2.52
CA ARG A 83 -3.47 14.39 -3.87
C ARG A 83 -4.82 15.08 -3.89
N TYR A 84 -5.07 15.83 -4.95
CA TYR A 84 -6.27 16.65 -5.15
C TYR A 84 -6.74 16.53 -6.60
N CYS A 85 -8.03 16.31 -6.82
CA CYS A 85 -8.61 16.29 -8.16
C CYS A 85 -8.56 17.69 -8.79
N ASP A 86 -8.35 17.77 -10.11
CA ASP A 86 -8.35 19.03 -10.86
C ASP A 86 -9.76 19.52 -11.26
N GLN A 87 -10.78 18.66 -11.16
CA GLN A 87 -12.21 18.95 -11.38
C GLN A 87 -13.05 18.78 -10.09
N PRO A 88 -12.77 19.52 -9.01
CA PRO A 88 -13.39 19.28 -7.70
C PRO A 88 -14.90 19.56 -7.66
N GLU A 89 -15.44 20.43 -8.53
CA GLU A 89 -16.90 20.62 -8.60
C GLU A 89 -17.61 19.44 -9.27
N MET A 90 -16.96 18.78 -10.24
CA MET A 90 -17.52 17.61 -10.92
C MET A 90 -17.40 16.34 -10.06
N PHE A 91 -16.29 16.20 -9.34
CA PHE A 91 -15.98 15.00 -8.54
C PHE A 91 -15.64 15.37 -7.08
N PRO A 92 -16.61 15.90 -6.32
CA PRO A 92 -16.37 16.40 -4.96
C PRO A 92 -15.89 15.32 -3.98
N GLY A 93 -16.29 14.06 -4.17
CA GLY A 93 -15.89 12.90 -3.37
C GLY A 93 -14.40 12.57 -3.44
N VAL A 94 -13.69 13.07 -4.46
CA VAL A 94 -12.23 12.93 -4.62
C VAL A 94 -11.51 14.27 -4.71
N ALA A 95 -12.16 15.36 -4.28
CA ALA A 95 -11.52 16.68 -4.18
C ALA A 95 -10.23 16.59 -3.34
N HIS A 96 -10.27 15.83 -2.23
CA HIS A 96 -9.11 15.30 -1.54
C HIS A 96 -9.10 13.79 -1.71
N PHE A 97 -7.95 13.22 -2.09
CA PHE A 97 -7.83 11.78 -2.28
C PHE A 97 -6.44 11.29 -1.83
N HIS A 98 -6.10 11.59 -0.57
CA HIS A 98 -4.78 11.33 -0.03
C HIS A 98 -4.53 9.84 0.15
N THR A 99 -3.30 9.42 -0.11
CA THR A 99 -2.88 8.03 0.12
C THR A 99 -2.10 7.92 1.42
N VAL A 100 -2.52 7.04 2.31
CA VAL A 100 -1.79 6.70 3.55
C VAL A 100 -0.98 5.43 3.29
N ARG A 101 0.32 5.46 3.56
CA ARG A 101 1.17 4.27 3.53
C ARG A 101 1.21 3.70 4.93
N VAL A 102 0.80 2.44 5.07
CA VAL A 102 0.81 1.72 6.34
C VAL A 102 1.89 0.65 6.29
N ASN A 103 2.76 0.62 7.30
CA ASN A 103 3.90 -0.28 7.33
C ASN A 103 3.43 -1.74 7.43
N GLN A 104 3.97 -2.61 6.59
CA GLN A 104 3.57 -4.01 6.50
C GLN A 104 4.44 -4.92 7.38
N PRO A 105 3.92 -6.05 7.90
CA PRO A 105 4.75 -7.10 8.47
C PRO A 105 5.72 -7.69 7.43
N ALA A 106 6.93 -8.04 7.87
CA ALA A 106 7.93 -8.72 7.05
C ALA A 106 7.34 -10.01 6.43
N GLY A 107 7.67 -10.29 5.17
CA GLY A 107 7.08 -11.40 4.41
C GLY A 107 5.59 -11.27 4.07
N LYS A 108 4.89 -10.22 4.52
CA LYS A 108 3.46 -9.95 4.26
C LYS A 108 2.52 -11.09 4.72
N TYR A 109 2.82 -11.69 5.88
CA TYR A 109 1.93 -12.63 6.53
C TYR A 109 0.95 -11.89 7.44
N TYR A 110 -0.32 -12.27 7.38
CA TYR A 110 -1.41 -11.64 8.13
C TYR A 110 -2.32 -12.69 8.75
N SER A 111 -2.93 -12.35 9.90
CA SER A 111 -4.15 -13.01 10.36
C SER A 111 -5.38 -12.28 9.81
N SER A 112 -6.49 -12.99 9.64
CA SER A 112 -7.76 -12.37 9.25
C SER A 112 -8.25 -11.36 10.29
N GLU A 113 -8.01 -11.62 11.58
CA GLU A 113 -8.36 -10.70 12.67
C GLU A 113 -7.69 -9.34 12.49
N TYR A 114 -6.37 -9.31 12.28
CA TYR A 114 -5.63 -8.06 12.11
C TYR A 114 -6.03 -7.34 10.81
N MET A 115 -6.26 -8.08 9.72
CA MET A 115 -6.76 -7.49 8.47
C MET A 115 -8.14 -6.86 8.64
N ASN A 116 -9.07 -7.53 9.32
CA ASN A 116 -10.40 -7.00 9.56
C ASN A 116 -10.33 -5.72 10.41
N GLN A 117 -9.51 -5.71 11.46
CA GLN A 117 -9.31 -4.52 12.30
C GLN A 117 -8.74 -3.32 11.52
N LEU A 118 -7.78 -3.57 10.62
CA LEU A 118 -7.24 -2.54 9.72
C LEU A 118 -8.32 -1.99 8.77
N LEU A 119 -9.13 -2.89 8.19
CA LEU A 119 -10.19 -2.52 7.26
C LEU A 119 -11.34 -1.79 7.95
N ASP A 120 -11.67 -2.11 9.21
CA ASP A 120 -12.69 -1.39 9.99
C ASP A 120 -12.31 0.09 10.18
N ILE A 121 -11.03 0.40 10.41
CA ILE A 121 -10.53 1.79 10.45
C ILE A 121 -10.70 2.45 9.08
N TRP A 122 -10.28 1.74 8.02
CA TRP A 122 -10.25 2.31 6.67
C TRP A 122 -11.63 2.50 6.04
N GLU A 123 -12.59 1.62 6.32
CA GLU A 123 -13.97 1.72 5.85
C GLU A 123 -14.64 2.98 6.40
N LEU A 124 -14.43 3.27 7.69
CA LEU A 124 -14.97 4.45 8.38
C LEU A 124 -14.30 5.75 7.92
N ARG A 125 -12.97 5.75 7.82
CA ARG A 125 -12.16 6.99 7.69
C ARG A 125 -11.59 7.23 6.29
N GLY A 126 -11.73 6.28 5.38
CA GLY A 126 -11.21 6.31 4.04
C GLY A 126 -12.26 5.93 3.00
N SER A 127 -11.76 5.71 1.79
CA SER A 127 -12.58 5.34 0.63
C SER A 127 -13.04 3.88 0.62
N GLY A 128 -12.48 3.04 1.51
CA GLY A 128 -12.60 1.58 1.40
C GLY A 128 -11.65 0.95 0.39
N LEU A 129 -10.98 1.75 -0.46
CA LEU A 129 -10.10 1.26 -1.53
C LEU A 129 -8.66 1.12 -1.07
N THR A 130 -7.99 0.04 -1.49
CA THR A 130 -6.60 -0.23 -1.11
C THR A 130 -5.74 -0.69 -2.28
N ASN A 131 -4.41 -0.64 -2.13
CA ASN A 131 -3.52 -1.52 -2.87
C ASN A 131 -2.79 -2.45 -1.89
N MET A 132 -2.90 -3.75 -2.15
CA MET A 132 -2.29 -4.82 -1.36
C MET A 132 -1.29 -5.56 -2.25
N HIS A 133 -0.07 -5.05 -2.44
CA HIS A 133 0.63 -3.98 -1.71
C HIS A 133 1.21 -2.93 -2.67
N GLY A 134 1.72 -1.84 -2.12
CA GLY A 134 2.58 -0.92 -2.86
C GLY A 134 3.91 -1.58 -3.25
N SER A 135 4.48 -1.18 -4.38
CA SER A 135 5.73 -1.77 -4.91
C SER A 135 6.94 -1.64 -3.99
N THR A 136 6.90 -0.80 -2.95
CA THR A 136 8.00 -0.75 -1.96
C THR A 136 7.81 -1.81 -0.89
N GLY A 137 6.56 -2.05 -0.45
CA GLY A 137 6.20 -3.01 0.59
C GLY A 137 4.88 -2.64 1.26
N ASP A 138 4.64 -1.34 1.44
CA ASP A 138 3.55 -0.77 2.24
C ASP A 138 2.16 -1.31 1.85
N MET A 139 1.28 -1.45 2.84
CA MET A 139 -0.15 -1.41 2.55
C MET A 139 -0.52 0.02 2.13
N VAL A 140 -1.30 0.14 1.06
CA VAL A 140 -1.67 1.44 0.51
C VAL A 140 -3.15 1.67 0.75
N TRP A 141 -3.48 2.62 1.60
CA TRP A 141 -4.84 3.05 1.85
C TRP A 141 -5.15 4.23 0.94
N LEU A 142 -5.97 3.99 -0.07
CA LEU A 142 -6.07 4.83 -1.26
C LEU A 142 -7.28 5.77 -1.19
N GLY A 143 -7.09 6.97 -0.66
CA GLY A 143 -8.11 8.02 -0.69
C GLY A 143 -8.74 8.30 0.66
N THR A 144 -8.35 9.42 1.24
CA THR A 144 -9.01 10.04 2.39
C THR A 144 -8.83 11.56 2.32
N THR A 145 -9.40 12.27 3.29
CA THR A 145 -9.34 13.73 3.43
C THR A 145 -8.29 14.14 4.47
N THR A 146 -7.85 15.41 4.42
CA THR A 146 -6.83 15.92 5.35
C THR A 146 -7.22 15.79 6.83
N PRO A 147 -8.47 16.10 7.24
CA PRO A 147 -8.86 15.99 8.65
C PRO A 147 -8.79 14.58 9.22
N GLN A 148 -8.88 13.54 8.37
CA GLN A 148 -8.85 12.15 8.82
C GLN A 148 -7.43 11.60 9.02
N LEU A 149 -6.38 12.31 8.61
CA LEU A 149 -5.01 11.78 8.67
C LEU A 149 -4.54 11.51 10.10
N GLU A 150 -4.73 12.46 11.00
CA GLU A 150 -4.38 12.31 12.42
C GLU A 150 -5.26 11.25 13.10
N GLU A 151 -6.54 11.20 12.73
CA GLU A 151 -7.48 10.23 13.29
C GLU A 151 -7.14 8.79 12.89
N ILE A 152 -6.79 8.59 11.63
CA ILE A 152 -6.30 7.30 11.11
C ILE A 152 -5.01 6.92 11.85
N PHE A 153 -4.07 7.86 11.96
CA PHE A 153 -2.79 7.60 12.61
C PHE A 153 -2.93 7.29 14.10
N PHE A 154 -3.82 8.00 14.79
CA PHE A 154 -4.16 7.74 16.18
C PHE A 154 -4.75 6.33 16.35
N ASP A 155 -5.71 5.94 15.51
CA ASP A 155 -6.32 4.61 15.59
C ASP A 155 -5.32 3.50 15.26
N LEU A 156 -4.50 3.65 14.22
CA LEU A 156 -3.44 2.70 13.86
C LEU A 156 -2.48 2.46 15.03
N THR A 157 -2.00 3.55 15.65
CA THR A 157 -0.99 3.46 16.72
C THR A 157 -1.58 2.99 18.04
N HIS A 158 -2.71 3.56 18.47
CA HIS A 158 -3.27 3.30 19.80
C HIS A 158 -4.14 2.04 19.87
N LYS A 159 -4.77 1.62 18.75
CA LYS A 159 -5.61 0.41 18.73
C LYS A 159 -4.87 -0.81 18.19
N LEU A 160 -3.99 -0.63 17.19
CA LEU A 160 -3.39 -1.74 16.43
C LEU A 160 -1.87 -1.85 16.56
N ASN A 161 -1.21 -0.94 17.30
CA ASN A 161 0.24 -0.89 17.39
C ASN A 161 0.92 -0.96 16.01
N THR A 162 0.36 -0.21 15.06
CA THR A 162 0.76 -0.20 13.66
C THR A 162 1.20 1.21 13.28
N ASP A 163 2.33 1.32 12.58
CA ASP A 163 2.87 2.62 12.17
C ASP A 163 2.73 2.86 10.65
N LEU A 164 2.98 4.08 10.23
CA LEU A 164 3.04 4.50 8.83
C LEU A 164 4.31 3.98 8.15
N GLY A 165 4.23 3.89 6.83
CA GLY A 165 5.37 3.66 5.96
C GLY A 165 6.15 4.94 5.64
N GLY A 166 7.24 4.79 4.87
CA GLY A 166 8.12 5.90 4.51
C GLY A 166 7.78 6.60 3.17
N SER A 167 7.88 7.93 3.14
CA SER A 167 7.93 8.73 1.91
C SER A 167 8.75 10.01 2.08
N GLY A 168 9.41 10.48 1.02
CA GLY A 168 10.25 11.70 1.05
C GLY A 168 11.74 11.42 0.77
N GLY A 169 12.60 12.36 1.15
CA GLY A 169 14.06 12.23 1.12
C GLY A 169 14.58 11.50 2.36
N ASN A 170 14.19 10.24 2.51
CA ASN A 170 14.32 9.47 3.74
C ASN A 170 14.52 7.98 3.45
N LEU A 171 14.73 7.17 4.50
CA LEU A 171 14.58 5.74 4.40
C LEU A 171 13.12 5.41 4.05
N ARG A 172 12.93 4.53 3.07
CA ARG A 172 11.62 3.98 2.75
C ARG A 172 11.46 2.64 3.42
N THR A 173 10.20 2.24 3.57
CA THR A 173 9.80 0.95 4.14
C THR A 173 10.64 -0.20 3.58
N PRO A 174 11.44 -0.86 4.42
CA PRO A 174 12.19 -2.04 4.01
C PRO A 174 11.24 -3.19 3.61
N SER A 175 11.71 -4.08 2.75
CA SER A 175 10.93 -5.26 2.36
C SER A 175 11.82 -6.46 2.05
N ASP A 176 11.34 -7.65 2.33
CA ASP A 176 12.05 -8.91 2.20
C ASP A 176 11.31 -9.91 1.30
N CYS A 177 12.04 -10.93 0.84
CA CYS A 177 11.40 -12.15 0.36
C CYS A 177 10.96 -13.03 1.54
N LEU A 178 10.10 -14.02 1.29
CA LEU A 178 9.54 -14.88 2.33
C LEU A 178 10.59 -15.67 3.14
N GLY A 179 11.84 -15.76 2.67
CA GLY A 179 12.95 -16.29 3.45
C GLY A 179 12.72 -17.69 4.03
N GLN A 180 13.19 -17.90 5.25
CA GLN A 180 13.11 -19.19 5.94
C GLN A 180 11.68 -19.58 6.32
N SER A 181 10.70 -18.66 6.25
CA SER A 181 9.30 -18.99 6.59
C SER A 181 8.74 -20.10 5.71
N ARG A 182 9.17 -20.17 4.43
CA ARG A 182 8.66 -21.16 3.47
C ARG A 182 9.56 -21.40 2.25
N CYS A 183 10.88 -21.19 2.38
CA CYS A 183 11.83 -21.51 1.31
C CYS A 183 13.07 -22.21 1.88
N GLU A 184 13.38 -23.36 1.31
CA GLU A 184 14.54 -24.20 1.61
C GLU A 184 15.86 -23.63 1.06
N PHE A 185 15.81 -22.57 0.25
CA PHE A 185 17.00 -21.90 -0.31
C PHE A 185 17.45 -20.67 0.49
N ALA A 186 16.72 -20.27 1.52
CA ALA A 186 17.04 -19.08 2.29
C ALA A 186 18.34 -19.27 3.08
N CYS A 187 19.34 -18.43 2.79
CA CYS A 187 20.68 -18.48 3.40
C CYS A 187 20.77 -17.70 4.72
N PHE A 188 19.76 -16.89 5.05
CA PHE A 188 19.65 -16.16 6.33
C PHE A 188 18.18 -15.80 6.60
N ASP A 189 17.88 -15.32 7.80
CA ASP A 189 16.52 -14.91 8.18
C ASP A 189 16.24 -13.49 7.64
N THR A 190 15.66 -13.44 6.45
CA THR A 190 15.33 -12.17 5.75
C THR A 190 14.29 -11.36 6.49
N GLN A 191 13.30 -12.03 7.08
CA GLN A 191 12.18 -11.40 7.77
C GLN A 191 12.65 -10.75 9.06
N HIS A 192 13.46 -11.47 9.85
CA HIS A 192 14.03 -10.93 11.08
C HIS A 192 14.92 -9.72 10.80
N LEU A 193 15.83 -9.80 9.81
CA LEU A 193 16.67 -8.65 9.45
C LEU A 193 15.84 -7.46 8.97
N CYS A 194 14.82 -7.70 8.14
CA CYS A 194 13.93 -6.64 7.67
C CYS A 194 13.22 -5.94 8.83
N HIS A 195 12.63 -6.71 9.74
CA HIS A 195 11.94 -6.17 10.91
C HIS A 195 12.89 -5.40 11.83
N THR A 196 14.05 -5.97 12.16
CA THR A 196 15.05 -5.36 13.03
C THR A 196 15.53 -4.02 12.47
N LEU A 197 15.91 -3.95 11.19
CA LEU A 197 16.38 -2.68 10.60
C LEU A 197 15.26 -1.67 10.38
N THR A 198 14.01 -2.13 10.24
CA THR A 198 12.85 -1.23 10.18
C THR A 198 12.64 -0.54 11.52
N ASN A 199 12.80 -1.27 12.64
CA ASN A 199 12.67 -0.71 13.98
C ASN A 199 13.88 0.13 14.40
N GLU A 200 15.09 -0.29 14.03
CA GLU A 200 16.32 0.43 14.36
C GLU A 200 16.34 1.84 13.74
N TYR A 201 15.94 1.96 12.48
CA TYR A 201 16.02 3.20 11.70
C TYR A 201 14.66 3.90 11.54
N GLN A 202 13.83 3.87 12.59
CA GLN A 202 12.52 4.53 12.59
C GLN A 202 12.64 6.05 12.38
N ASP A 203 13.63 6.71 12.98
CA ASP A 203 13.83 8.15 12.81
C ASP A 203 14.10 8.50 11.35
N GLU A 204 15.04 7.79 10.71
CA GLU A 204 15.39 7.99 9.31
C GLU A 204 14.27 7.60 8.34
N LEU A 205 13.34 6.73 8.77
CA LEU A 205 12.15 6.37 7.99
C LEU A 205 11.08 7.46 8.08
N HIS A 206 10.85 8.02 9.26
CA HIS A 206 9.75 8.95 9.50
C HIS A 206 10.12 10.43 9.32
N ARG A 207 11.39 10.79 9.49
CA ARG A 207 11.88 12.19 9.48
C ARG A 207 12.94 12.36 8.40
N PRO A 208 12.58 12.94 7.23
CA PRO A 208 13.51 13.09 6.11
C PRO A 208 14.78 13.86 6.46
N ALA A 209 15.89 13.13 6.53
CA ALA A 209 17.23 13.66 6.83
C ALA A 209 18.25 13.40 5.71
N PHE A 210 17.85 12.74 4.62
CA PHE A 210 18.76 12.36 3.54
C PHE A 210 18.65 13.30 2.34
N PRO A 211 19.71 13.38 1.50
CA PRO A 211 19.64 14.16 0.25
C PRO A 211 18.54 13.69 -0.70
N TYR A 212 18.22 12.39 -0.67
CA TYR A 212 17.13 11.81 -1.44
C TYR A 212 16.61 10.52 -0.79
N LYS A 213 15.70 9.80 -1.47
CA LYS A 213 15.15 8.54 -0.97
C LYS A 213 16.24 7.47 -0.86
N PHE A 214 16.13 6.61 0.15
CA PHE A 214 16.97 5.43 0.33
C PHE A 214 16.11 4.20 0.64
N LYS A 215 16.46 3.03 0.12
CA LYS A 215 15.66 1.80 0.26
C LYS A 215 16.54 0.63 0.66
N PHE A 216 16.02 -0.18 1.58
CA PHE A 216 16.56 -1.51 1.90
C PHE A 216 15.68 -2.60 1.28
N LYS A 217 16.29 -3.65 0.74
CA LYS A 217 15.62 -4.91 0.42
C LYS A 217 16.49 -6.12 0.71
N PHE A 218 15.84 -7.22 1.12
CA PHE A 218 16.50 -8.42 1.61
C PHE A 218 16.04 -9.66 0.83
N ASP A 219 16.94 -10.24 0.04
CA ASP A 219 16.72 -11.48 -0.70
C ASP A 219 17.49 -12.63 -0.04
N GLY A 220 16.79 -13.71 0.32
CA GLY A 220 17.38 -14.84 1.03
C GLY A 220 18.38 -15.67 0.21
N CYS A 221 18.36 -15.53 -1.11
CA CYS A 221 19.29 -16.19 -2.04
C CYS A 221 19.38 -15.40 -3.37
N PRO A 222 20.28 -15.78 -4.30
CA PRO A 222 20.46 -15.07 -5.57
C PRO A 222 19.27 -15.10 -6.55
N ASN A 223 18.19 -15.86 -6.27
CA ASN A 223 16.99 -15.86 -7.10
C ASN A 223 16.25 -14.51 -7.11
N GLY A 224 16.46 -13.66 -6.11
CA GLY A 224 15.99 -12.27 -6.16
C GLY A 224 14.46 -12.10 -6.09
N CYS A 225 13.76 -12.87 -5.26
CA CYS A 225 12.30 -12.89 -5.19
C CYS A 225 11.67 -11.53 -4.77
N VAL A 226 12.36 -10.67 -4.02
CA VAL A 226 11.93 -9.28 -3.76
C VAL A 226 12.61 -8.26 -4.70
N ALA A 227 13.49 -8.75 -5.59
CA ALA A 227 14.27 -8.00 -6.56
C ALA A 227 15.08 -6.87 -5.91
N ALA A 228 15.79 -7.19 -4.82
CA ALA A 228 16.57 -6.22 -4.06
C ALA A 228 17.58 -5.48 -4.95
N ILE A 229 18.37 -6.20 -5.74
CA ILE A 229 19.42 -5.63 -6.60
C ILE A 229 18.91 -4.54 -7.56
N ALA A 230 17.63 -4.60 -7.96
CA ALA A 230 17.04 -3.67 -8.93
C ALA A 230 16.19 -2.57 -8.28
N ARG A 231 15.73 -2.76 -7.03
CA ARG A 231 14.67 -1.95 -6.41
C ARG A 231 14.99 -1.44 -5.01
N SER A 232 16.25 -1.52 -4.61
CA SER A 232 16.79 -0.91 -3.39
C SER A 232 18.17 -0.29 -3.62
N ASP A 233 18.46 0.76 -2.86
CA ASP A 233 19.76 1.41 -2.82
C ASP A 233 20.78 0.55 -2.04
N PHE A 234 20.31 -0.22 -1.05
CA PHE A 234 21.08 -1.23 -0.33
C PHE A 234 20.37 -2.59 -0.39
N ALA A 235 20.98 -3.51 -1.14
CA ALA A 235 20.50 -4.86 -1.34
C ALA A 235 21.33 -5.86 -0.51
N VAL A 236 20.66 -6.64 0.33
CA VAL A 236 21.30 -7.79 1.02
C VAL A 236 20.82 -9.07 0.35
N ILE A 237 21.76 -9.82 -0.22
CA ILE A 237 21.47 -11.05 -0.96
C ILE A 237 22.23 -12.20 -0.32
N GLY A 238 21.49 -13.20 0.15
CA GLY A 238 22.02 -14.36 0.84
C GLY A 238 22.85 -15.25 -0.09
N THR A 239 23.89 -15.86 0.47
CA THR A 239 24.72 -16.86 -0.20
C THR A 239 25.36 -17.76 0.85
N TRP A 240 26.02 -18.82 0.40
CA TRP A 240 26.87 -19.68 1.22
C TRP A 240 28.32 -19.63 0.70
N LYS A 241 29.26 -20.24 1.44
CA LYS A 241 30.70 -20.25 1.13
C LYS A 241 31.30 -21.66 1.07
N ASP A 242 30.60 -22.65 1.61
CA ASP A 242 30.94 -24.07 1.53
C ASP A 242 30.41 -24.71 0.22
N ASP A 243 30.56 -26.03 0.11
CA ASP A 243 30.15 -26.77 -1.08
C ASP A 243 28.63 -27.01 -1.10
N ILE A 244 28.06 -27.10 -2.30
CA ILE A 244 26.67 -27.53 -2.49
C ILE A 244 26.50 -28.96 -1.97
N LYS A 245 25.45 -29.19 -1.17
CA LYS A 245 25.09 -30.51 -0.64
C LYS A 245 24.42 -31.35 -1.74
N ILE A 246 24.99 -32.51 -2.05
CA ILE A 246 24.50 -33.40 -3.12
C ILE A 246 24.01 -34.72 -2.51
N ASP A 247 22.72 -35.00 -2.66
CA ASP A 247 22.10 -36.29 -2.35
C ASP A 247 22.01 -37.14 -3.62
N GLN A 248 22.87 -38.16 -3.72
CA GLN A 248 23.01 -39.00 -4.91
C GLN A 248 21.80 -39.90 -5.18
N GLU A 249 20.95 -40.17 -4.18
CA GLU A 249 19.72 -40.93 -4.40
C GLU A 249 18.67 -40.05 -5.08
N LYS A 250 18.51 -38.80 -4.63
CA LYS A 250 17.60 -37.82 -5.25
C LYS A 250 18.00 -37.42 -6.66
N VAL A 251 19.30 -37.43 -6.98
CA VAL A 251 19.78 -37.19 -8.36
C VAL A 251 19.31 -38.28 -9.32
N LYS A 252 19.11 -39.52 -8.83
CA LYS A 252 18.70 -40.67 -9.65
C LYS A 252 17.18 -40.83 -9.79
N ALA A 253 16.41 -40.32 -8.84
CA ALA A 253 14.94 -40.45 -8.77
C ALA A 253 14.24 -39.65 -9.87
#